data_AF-A0A3P7E1A3-F1
#
_entry.id   AF-A0A3P7E1A3-F1
#
_cell.length_a   1.000
_cell.length_b   1.000
_cell.length_c   1.000
_cell.angle_alpha   90.00
_cell.angle_beta   90.00
_cell.angle_gamma   90.00
#
_symmetry.space_group_name_H-M   'P 1'
#
loop_
_entity.id
_entity.type
_entity.pdbx_description
1 polymer ?
#
loop_
_entity_poly.entity_id
_entity_poly.type
_entity_poly.pdbx_seq_one_letter_code
_entity_poly.pdbx_strand_id
1 'polypeptide(L)'
;MVAIPLQLLPRKYQDILHVCVPPLYWYWNYVAFIQFIEIWRKQGATMFYIYYVSVNRRMMDILKIYEKMGIIRLIRWQMLPRSKLIDPNRWIYRFGHTLSMNDCLYSSFAKYVALVDIDEFIIPKYA
;
A
#
# COMPACT_ATOMS: atom_id res chain seq x y z
N MET A 1 -22.62 8.62 -23.33
CA MET A 1 -22.58 8.30 -21.88
C MET A 1 -22.13 6.85 -21.76
N VAL A 2 -20.98 6.59 -21.13
CA VAL A 2 -20.54 5.20 -20.89
C VAL A 2 -21.13 4.77 -19.55
N ALA A 3 -22.06 3.83 -19.58
CA ALA A 3 -22.54 3.18 -18.37
C ALA A 3 -21.64 1.98 -18.08
N ILE A 4 -20.87 2.04 -17.00
CA ILE A 4 -20.15 0.87 -16.47
C ILE A 4 -21.09 0.23 -15.45
N PRO A 5 -21.61 -0.97 -15.68
CA PRO A 5 -22.43 -1.65 -14.69
C PRO A 5 -21.56 -1.98 -13.48
N LEU A 6 -21.93 -1.45 -12.31
CA LEU A 6 -21.31 -1.85 -11.05
C LEU A 6 -21.81 -3.25 -10.71
N GLN A 7 -20.95 -4.26 -10.86
CA GLN A 7 -21.20 -5.59 -10.34
C GLN A 7 -20.68 -5.67 -8.91
N LEU A 8 -21.60 -5.88 -7.96
CA LEU A 8 -21.22 -6.34 -6.63
C LEU A 8 -20.64 -7.74 -6.78
N LEU A 9 -19.32 -7.88 -6.72
CA LEU A 9 -18.71 -9.19 -6.59
C LEU A 9 -19.09 -9.73 -5.21
N PRO A 10 -19.75 -10.90 -5.11
CA PRO A 10 -19.91 -11.56 -3.82
C PRO A 10 -18.50 -11.87 -3.30
N ARG A 11 -18.02 -11.08 -2.33
CA ARG A 11 -16.70 -11.31 -1.74
C ARG A 11 -16.78 -12.52 -0.83
N LYS A 12 -16.42 -13.69 -1.37
CA LYS A 12 -15.98 -14.81 -0.55
C LYS A 12 -14.59 -14.45 -0.04
N TYR A 13 -14.53 -13.82 1.13
CA TYR A 13 -13.26 -13.43 1.74
C TYR A 13 -12.38 -14.67 1.91
N GLN A 14 -11.18 -14.62 1.35
CA GLN A 14 -10.18 -15.69 1.49
C GLN A 14 -9.21 -15.39 2.64
N ASP A 15 -9.31 -14.19 3.21
CA ASP A 15 -8.34 -13.65 4.13
C ASP A 15 -9.00 -12.70 5.15
N ILE A 16 -8.32 -12.48 6.28
CA ILE A 16 -8.89 -11.73 7.41
C ILE A 16 -8.48 -10.26 7.35
N LEU A 17 -7.17 -9.97 7.28
CA LEU A 17 -6.65 -8.62 7.42
C LEU A 17 -5.54 -8.34 6.40
N HIS A 18 -5.79 -7.37 5.53
CA HIS A 18 -4.76 -6.77 4.67
C HIS A 18 -4.41 -5.36 5.15
N VAL A 19 -3.20 -4.91 4.81
CA VAL A 19 -2.71 -3.57 5.18
C VAL A 19 -2.30 -2.82 3.91
N CYS A 20 -2.83 -1.61 3.73
CA CYS A 20 -2.53 -0.73 2.60
C CYS A 20 -1.64 0.42 3.07
N VAL A 21 -0.47 0.57 2.44
CA VAL A 21 0.47 1.65 2.74
C VAL A 21 0.56 2.57 1.52
N PRO A 22 0.39 3.89 1.67
CA PRO A 22 0.50 4.82 0.55
C PRO A 22 1.92 4.86 -0.05
N PRO A 23 2.14 5.57 -1.18
CA PRO A 23 3.37 5.48 -1.91
C PRO A 23 4.57 5.93 -1.07
N LEU A 24 5.58 5.07 -0.97
CA LEU A 24 6.86 5.43 -0.35
C LEU A 24 7.63 6.40 -1.26
N TYR A 25 7.93 7.59 -0.74
CA TYR A 25 8.73 8.64 -1.38
C TYR A 25 10.09 8.78 -0.72
N TRP A 26 11.16 8.63 -1.49
CA TRP A 26 12.55 8.71 -1.03
C TRP A 26 12.83 7.90 0.24
N TYR A 27 12.12 6.79 0.42
CA TYR A 27 12.14 6.06 1.68
C TYR A 27 13.40 5.20 1.80
N TRP A 28 14.02 5.21 2.98
CA TRP A 28 15.32 4.58 3.21
C TRP A 28 15.38 3.77 4.50
N ASN A 29 14.46 4.00 5.45
CA ASN A 29 14.51 3.42 6.78
C ASN A 29 13.95 1.99 6.77
N TYR A 30 14.76 1.08 6.25
CA TYR A 30 14.41 -0.34 6.15
C TYR A 30 14.22 -1.02 7.51
N VAL A 31 14.86 -0.53 8.56
CA VAL A 31 14.69 -1.06 9.92
C VAL A 31 13.28 -0.78 10.44
N ALA A 32 12.79 0.46 10.27
CA ALA A 32 11.42 0.81 10.60
C ALA A 32 10.41 0.05 9.73
N PHE A 33 10.71 -0.18 8.45
CA PHE A 33 9.86 -1.00 7.58
C PHE A 33 9.75 -2.46 8.07
N ILE A 34 10.86 -3.07 8.48
CA ILE A 34 10.84 -4.43 9.04
C ILE A 34 9.98 -4.45 10.31
N GLN A 35 10.15 -3.47 11.21
CA GLN A 35 9.32 -3.36 12.41
C GLN A 35 7.83 -3.24 12.07
N PHE A 36 7.49 -2.39 11.09
CA PHE A 36 6.12 -2.22 10.61
C PHE A 36 5.52 -3.54 10.15
N ILE A 37 6.19 -4.25 9.24
CA ILE A 37 5.71 -5.52 8.71
C ILE A 37 5.54 -6.54 9.83
N GLU A 38 6.54 -6.75 10.67
CA GLU A 38 6.49 -7.80 11.70
C GLU A 38 5.47 -7.50 12.80
N ILE A 39 5.27 -6.23 13.18
CA ILE A 39 4.23 -5.85 14.16
C ILE A 39 2.84 -6.12 13.59
N TRP A 40 2.54 -5.69 12.37
CA TRP A 40 1.24 -5.93 11.74
C TRP A 40 0.98 -7.42 11.47
N ARG A 41 2.02 -8.19 11.11
CA ARG A 41 1.90 -9.65 10.99
C ARG A 41 1.55 -10.29 12.32
N LYS A 42 2.13 -9.81 13.43
CA LYS A 42 1.77 -10.27 14.78
C LYS A 42 0.31 -9.94 15.13
N GLN A 43 -0.27 -8.90 14.55
CA GLN A 43 -1.70 -8.57 14.67
C GLN A 43 -2.61 -9.35 13.72
N GLY A 44 -2.06 -10.27 12.92
CA GLY A 44 -2.81 -11.12 12.00
C GLY A 44 -2.91 -10.57 10.57
N ALA A 45 -2.14 -9.55 10.21
CA ALA A 45 -2.03 -9.12 8.82
C ALA A 45 -1.29 -10.18 7.99
N THR A 46 -1.86 -10.54 6.84
CA THR A 46 -1.39 -11.63 5.98
C THR A 46 -0.81 -11.14 4.66
N MET A 47 -1.30 -10.00 4.15
CA MET A 47 -0.82 -9.36 2.93
C MET A 47 -0.73 -7.85 3.11
N PHE A 48 0.34 -7.25 2.60
CA PHE A 48 0.52 -5.81 2.56
C PHE A 48 0.59 -5.31 1.12
N TYR A 49 -0.11 -4.23 0.83
CA TYR A 49 -0.03 -3.55 -0.46
C TYR A 49 0.87 -2.33 -0.26
N ILE A 50 2.10 -2.43 -0.76
CA ILE A 50 3.11 -1.40 -0.59
C ILE A 50 3.29 -0.68 -1.91
N TYR A 51 2.83 0.56 -1.97
CA TYR A 51 3.07 1.43 -3.11
C TYR A 51 4.44 2.11 -2.96
N TYR A 52 5.15 2.34 -4.05
CA TYR A 52 6.41 3.07 -4.00
C TYR A 52 6.64 3.93 -5.23
N VAL A 53 7.18 5.14 -5.04
CA VAL A 53 7.69 5.98 -6.12
C VAL A 53 9.21 5.87 -6.18
N SER A 54 9.85 6.07 -5.03
CA SER A 54 11.30 6.04 -4.92
C SER A 54 11.72 5.56 -3.54
N VAL A 55 12.68 4.64 -3.52
CA VAL A 55 13.30 4.12 -2.30
C VAL A 55 14.78 3.91 -2.57
N ASN A 56 15.61 3.91 -1.53
CA ASN A 56 17.03 3.60 -1.72
C ASN A 56 17.26 2.11 -2.02
N ARG A 57 18.48 1.75 -2.44
CA ARG A 57 18.84 0.37 -2.80
C ARG A 57 18.58 -0.64 -1.67
N ARG A 58 19.02 -0.33 -0.45
CA ARG A 58 18.83 -1.22 0.71
C ARG A 58 17.36 -1.48 1.01
N MET A 59 16.54 -0.43 0.97
CA MET A 59 15.09 -0.55 1.12
C MET A 59 14.47 -1.39 0.00
N MET A 60 14.87 -1.17 -1.25
CA MET A 60 14.40 -1.99 -2.38
C MET A 60 14.75 -3.47 -2.20
N ASP A 61 15.95 -3.78 -1.71
CA ASP A 61 16.37 -5.15 -1.44
C ASP A 61 15.48 -5.80 -0.37
N ILE A 62 15.15 -5.08 0.71
CA ILE A 62 14.21 -5.55 1.75
C ILE A 62 12.80 -5.74 1.20
N LEU A 63 12.28 -4.80 0.40
CA LEU A 63 10.96 -4.93 -0.24
C LEU A 63 10.88 -6.21 -1.08
N LYS A 64 11.90 -6.48 -1.90
CA LYS A 64 11.95 -7.68 -2.75
C LYS A 64 12.03 -8.97 -1.95
N ILE A 65 12.68 -8.98 -0.80
CA ILE A 65 12.71 -10.15 0.09
C ILE A 65 11.28 -10.46 0.57
N TYR A 66 10.57 -9.48 1.10
CA TYR A 66 9.20 -9.68 1.57
C TYR A 66 8.21 -9.99 0.43
N GLU A 67 8.43 -9.42 -0.76
CA GLU A 67 7.64 -9.74 -1.95
C GLU A 67 7.82 -11.20 -2.36
N LYS A 68 9.07 -11.68 -2.39
CA LYS A 68 9.38 -13.09 -2.66
C LYS A 68 8.81 -14.04 -1.61
N MET A 69 8.70 -13.59 -0.36
CA MET A 69 8.05 -14.36 0.72
C MET A 69 6.52 -14.39 0.60
N GLY A 70 5.93 -13.65 -0.35
CA GLY A 70 4.48 -13.56 -0.53
C GLY A 70 3.77 -12.73 0.55
N ILE A 71 4.52 -11.94 1.32
CA ILE A 71 3.99 -11.11 2.42
C ILE A 71 3.53 -9.75 1.90
N ILE A 72 4.24 -9.19 0.93
CA ILE A 72 3.86 -7.91 0.32
C ILE A 72 3.59 -8.06 -1.17
N ARG A 73 2.63 -7.28 -1.66
CA ARG A 73 2.45 -6.92 -3.06
C ARG A 73 3.09 -5.55 -3.28
N LEU A 74 4.22 -5.53 -3.99
CA LEU A 74 4.94 -4.31 -4.29
C LEU A 74 4.38 -3.65 -5.56
N ILE A 75 3.94 -2.39 -5.46
CA ILE A 75 3.25 -1.68 -6.55
C ILE A 75 4.00 -0.40 -6.88
N ARG A 76 4.51 -0.30 -8.10
CA ARG A 76 5.19 0.92 -8.55
C ARG A 76 4.17 2.02 -8.84
N TRP A 77 4.23 3.10 -8.07
CA TRP A 77 3.44 4.30 -8.30
C TRP A 77 4.11 5.17 -9.36
N GLN A 78 3.45 5.30 -10.51
CA GLN A 78 4.02 6.00 -11.66
C GLN A 78 3.77 7.50 -11.57
N MET A 79 4.80 8.30 -11.89
CA MET A 79 4.62 9.72 -12.14
C MET A 79 4.04 9.92 -13.54
N LEU A 80 3.13 10.88 -13.69
CA LEU A 80 2.55 11.23 -14.97
C LEU A 80 3.56 12.01 -15.82
N PRO A 81 3.52 11.90 -17.16
CA PRO A 81 4.34 12.74 -18.03
C PRO A 81 4.12 14.23 -17.74
N ARG A 82 5.22 14.97 -17.55
CA ARG A 82 5.20 16.43 -17.36
C ARG A 82 5.68 17.13 -18.62
N SER A 83 5.10 18.29 -18.92
CA SER A 83 5.59 19.20 -19.96
C SER A 83 6.28 20.40 -19.32
N LYS A 84 6.92 21.25 -20.13
CA LYS A 84 7.50 22.53 -19.65
C LYS A 84 6.43 23.50 -19.12
N LEU A 85 5.19 23.37 -19.59
CA LEU A 85 4.08 24.28 -19.26
C LEU A 85 3.23 23.76 -18.11
N ILE A 86 3.06 22.43 -18.02
CA ILE A 86 2.15 21.79 -17.07
C ILE A 86 2.86 20.61 -16.43
N ASP A 87 2.91 20.63 -15.10
CA ASP A 87 3.34 19.49 -14.30
C ASP A 87 2.13 18.91 -13.55
N PRO A 88 1.55 17.78 -14.02
CA PRO A 88 0.44 17.13 -13.33
C PRO A 88 0.86 16.53 -11.99
N ASN A 89 2.16 16.38 -11.73
CA ASN A 89 2.65 15.73 -10.52
C ASN A 89 2.73 16.65 -9.30
N ARG A 90 2.41 17.94 -9.44
CA ARG A 90 2.50 18.92 -8.33
C ARG A 90 1.74 18.50 -7.08
N TRP A 91 0.61 17.82 -7.27
CA TRP A 91 -0.23 17.34 -6.18
C TRP A 91 -0.28 15.81 -6.08
N ILE A 92 0.48 15.09 -6.91
CA ILE A 92 0.44 13.62 -6.92
C ILE A 92 0.95 13.04 -5.59
N TYR A 93 1.77 13.77 -4.85
CA TYR A 93 2.14 13.39 -3.50
C TYR A 93 0.90 13.28 -2.60
N ARG A 94 0.02 14.30 -2.58
CA ARG A 94 -1.19 14.29 -1.73
C ARG A 94 -2.29 13.40 -2.30
N PHE A 95 -2.65 13.60 -3.56
CA PHE A 95 -3.74 12.82 -4.18
C PHE A 95 -3.34 11.37 -4.45
N GLY A 96 -2.03 11.09 -4.57
CA GLY A 96 -1.52 9.74 -4.73
C GLY A 96 -1.76 8.88 -3.49
N HIS A 97 -1.65 9.44 -2.28
CA HIS A 97 -1.99 8.71 -1.05
C HIS A 97 -3.46 8.28 -1.04
N THR A 98 -4.39 9.21 -1.30
CA THR A 98 -5.82 8.88 -1.35
C THR A 98 -6.13 7.89 -2.47
N LEU A 99 -5.52 8.07 -3.64
CA LEU A 99 -5.78 7.18 -4.78
C LEU A 99 -5.23 5.78 -4.56
N SER A 100 -4.02 5.63 -4.01
CA SER A 100 -3.46 4.32 -3.70
C SER A 100 -4.24 3.58 -2.62
N MET A 101 -4.76 4.30 -1.62
CA MET A 101 -5.63 3.72 -0.59
C MET A 101 -6.93 3.19 -1.19
N ASN A 102 -7.56 3.95 -2.10
CA ASN A 102 -8.73 3.47 -2.83
C ASN A 102 -8.39 2.25 -3.70
N ASP A 103 -7.33 2.33 -4.52
CA ASP A 103 -6.88 1.22 -5.36
C ASP A 103 -6.64 -0.07 -4.55
N CYS A 104 -6.02 0.06 -3.38
CA CYS A 104 -5.78 -1.05 -2.47
C CYS A 104 -7.08 -1.64 -1.91
N LEU A 105 -8.00 -0.79 -1.43
CA LEU A 105 -9.29 -1.22 -0.88
C LEU A 105 -10.12 -1.99 -1.91
N TYR A 106 -10.07 -1.55 -3.18
CA TYR A 106 -10.73 -2.24 -4.28
C TYR A 106 -10.02 -3.54 -4.68
N SER A 107 -8.68 -3.57 -4.60
CA SER A 107 -7.87 -4.74 -4.95
C SER A 107 -7.77 -5.82 -3.87
N SER A 108 -8.07 -5.47 -2.61
CA SER A 108 -8.02 -6.40 -1.48
C SER A 108 -9.22 -7.33 -1.45
N PHE A 109 -8.97 -8.60 -1.16
CA PHE A 109 -9.98 -9.64 -0.95
C PHE A 109 -10.12 -10.05 0.52
N ALA A 110 -9.48 -9.31 1.43
CA ALA A 110 -9.61 -9.53 2.86
C ALA A 110 -10.94 -8.98 3.41
N LYS A 111 -11.38 -9.55 4.53
CA LYS A 111 -12.55 -9.08 5.27
C LYS A 111 -12.34 -7.68 5.85
N TYR A 112 -11.15 -7.40 6.34
CA TYR A 112 -10.74 -6.12 6.89
C TYR A 112 -9.50 -5.60 6.17
N VAL A 113 -9.46 -4.29 5.99
CA VAL A 113 -8.36 -3.58 5.34
C VAL A 113 -7.97 -2.40 6.20
N ALA A 114 -6.74 -2.39 6.68
CA ALA A 114 -6.18 -1.24 7.40
C ALA A 114 -5.54 -0.27 6.39
N LEU A 115 -5.97 0.99 6.40
CA LEU A 115 -5.36 2.07 5.64
C LEU A 115 -4.49 2.87 6.60
N VAL A 116 -3.16 2.72 6.52
CA VAL A 116 -2.22 3.30 7.49
C VAL A 116 -0.93 3.75 6.80
N ASP A 117 -0.27 4.76 7.35
CA ASP A 117 1.10 5.08 6.97
C ASP A 117 2.10 4.04 7.53
N ILE A 118 3.33 4.03 7.02
CA ILE A 118 4.34 3.00 7.35
C ILE A 118 4.83 3.06 8.80
N ASP A 119 4.55 4.15 9.51
CA ASP A 119 4.89 4.40 10.91
C ASP A 119 3.66 4.40 11.83
N GLU A 120 2.50 3.98 11.31
CA GLU A 120 1.24 3.92 12.04
C GLU A 120 0.83 2.49 12.42
N PHE A 121 0.25 2.38 13.61
CA PHE A 121 -0.25 1.13 14.17
C PHE A 121 -1.62 1.34 14.81
N ILE A 122 -2.54 0.41 14.58
CA ILE A 122 -3.82 0.36 15.28
C ILE A 122 -3.67 -0.57 16.48
N ILE A 123 -3.78 -0.03 17.70
CA ILE A 123 -3.62 -0.81 18.94
C ILE A 123 -5.00 -0.89 19.64
N PRO A 124 -5.57 -2.10 19.80
CA PRO A 124 -6.79 -2.28 20.57
C PRO A 124 -6.60 -1.86 22.03
N LYS A 125 -7.59 -1.17 22.63
CA LYS A 125 -7.54 -0.71 24.03
C LYS A 125 -7.62 -1.84 25.07
N TYR A 126 -8.03 -3.04 24.65
CA TYR A 126 -8.21 -4.20 25.52
C TYR A 126 -7.77 -5.46 24.75
N ALA A 127 -6.55 -5.91 25.01
CA ALA A 127 -6.02 -7.22 24.63
C ALA A 127 -5.54 -7.92 25.90
#